data_AF-A0A3D4PXQ0-F1
#
_entry.id   AF-A0A3D4PXQ0-F1
#
_cell.length_a   1.000
_cell.length_b   1.000
_cell.length_c   1.000
_cell.angle_alpha   90.00
_cell.angle_beta   90.00
_cell.angle_gamma   90.00
#
_symmetry.space_group_name_H-M   'P 1'
#
loop_
_entity.id
_entity.type
_entity.pdbx_description
1 polymer ?
#
loop_
_entity_poly.entity_id
_entity_poly.type
_entity_poly.pdbx_seq_one_letter_code
_entity_poly.pdbx_strand_id
1 'polypeptide(L)'
;MPDSSRSINHHQQLDDFIQKKTLLAENFLGYQTSQHVQFDPALYPLLNLNLLNLGDAYTEGNFRVNAKEQEQAVLDFYARHWNAPNVDTPNSADSYWGYVTTMGSTEGNLFGLWNARDYLSGGKAWFPAAELTAPPRKNLPPVLLTSRETHYSVAKAAHILGIALPSSFAYRDAQEKLAPDFISSDERGAIALDELVYWAEF
;
A
#
# COMPACT_ATOMS: atom_id res chain seq x y z
N MET A 1 -39.46 -14.92 -20.92
CA MET A 1 -38.55 -16.05 -21.13
C MET A 1 -37.21 -15.49 -21.59
N PRO A 2 -36.11 -15.65 -20.85
CA PRO A 2 -34.79 -15.31 -21.37
C PRO A 2 -34.52 -16.17 -22.61
N ASP A 3 -33.98 -15.56 -23.67
CA ASP A 3 -33.65 -16.23 -24.92
C ASP A 3 -32.61 -17.33 -24.68
N SER A 4 -33.05 -18.59 -24.74
CA SER A 4 -32.24 -19.77 -24.43
C SER A 4 -31.02 -19.90 -25.35
N SER A 5 -31.09 -19.37 -26.57
CA SER A 5 -29.96 -19.36 -27.52
C SER A 5 -28.81 -18.44 -27.09
N ARG A 6 -29.13 -17.26 -26.53
CA ARG A 6 -28.15 -16.32 -25.96
C ARG A 6 -27.53 -16.86 -24.68
N SER A 7 -28.35 -17.51 -23.84
CA SER A 7 -27.92 -18.18 -22.62
C SER A 7 -26.88 -19.28 -22.89
N ILE A 8 -27.11 -20.14 -23.88
CA ILE A 8 -26.17 -21.21 -24.27
C ILE A 8 -24.82 -20.63 -24.73
N ASN A 9 -24.83 -19.52 -25.48
CA ASN A 9 -23.61 -18.85 -25.92
C ASN A 9 -22.79 -18.28 -24.74
N HIS A 10 -23.45 -17.70 -23.73
CA HIS A 10 -22.76 -17.16 -22.56
C HIS A 10 -22.10 -18.23 -21.68
N HIS A 11 -22.75 -19.39 -21.50
CA HIS A 11 -22.15 -20.49 -20.73
C HIS A 11 -20.89 -21.04 -21.44
N GLN A 12 -20.95 -21.23 -22.76
CA GLN A 12 -19.79 -21.67 -23.53
C GLN A 12 -18.65 -20.66 -23.45
N GLN A 13 -18.94 -19.36 -23.57
CA GLN A 13 -17.92 -18.31 -23.45
C GLN A 13 -17.25 -18.29 -22.07
N LEU A 14 -18.03 -18.52 -21.01
CA LEU A 14 -17.49 -18.58 -19.65
C LEU A 14 -16.61 -19.82 -19.46
N ASP A 15 -17.04 -20.99 -19.94
CA ASP A 15 -16.27 -22.22 -19.85
C ASP A 15 -14.95 -22.12 -20.62
N ASP A 16 -15.00 -21.58 -21.85
CA ASP A 16 -13.81 -21.33 -22.67
C ASP A 16 -12.84 -20.38 -21.98
N PHE A 17 -13.37 -19.33 -21.33
CA PHE A 17 -12.58 -18.37 -20.57
C PHE A 17 -11.91 -19.04 -19.36
N ILE A 18 -12.66 -19.81 -18.56
CA ILE A 18 -12.15 -20.52 -17.38
C ILE A 18 -11.03 -21.47 -17.81
N GLN A 19 -11.26 -22.32 -18.81
CA GLN A 19 -10.25 -23.26 -19.30
C GLN A 19 -8.97 -22.55 -19.74
N LYS A 20 -9.10 -21.48 -20.54
CA LYS A 20 -7.96 -20.69 -21.01
C LYS A 20 -7.18 -20.06 -19.85
N LYS A 21 -7.87 -19.53 -18.84
CA LYS A 21 -7.20 -18.88 -17.69
C LYS A 21 -6.52 -19.90 -16.78
N THR A 22 -7.14 -21.05 -16.53
CA THR A 22 -6.52 -22.13 -15.76
C THR A 22 -5.22 -22.61 -16.40
N LEU A 23 -5.22 -22.85 -17.71
CA LEU A 23 -4.01 -23.26 -18.44
C LEU A 23 -2.88 -22.21 -18.38
N LEU A 24 -3.24 -20.92 -18.46
CA LEU A 24 -2.26 -19.84 -18.32
C LEU A 24 -1.68 -19.78 -16.91
N ALA A 25 -2.51 -19.94 -15.89
CA ALA A 25 -2.09 -19.90 -14.48
C ALA A 25 -1.10 -21.03 -14.13
N GLU A 26 -1.28 -22.21 -14.71
CA GLU A 26 -0.37 -23.36 -14.52
C GLU A 26 1.08 -23.09 -14.99
N ASN A 27 1.25 -22.20 -15.97
CA ASN A 27 2.54 -21.90 -16.59
C ASN A 27 3.06 -20.50 -16.26
N PHE A 28 2.45 -19.83 -15.28
CA PHE A 28 2.71 -18.42 -14.99
C PHE A 28 3.85 -18.26 -13.97
N LEU A 29 5.05 -17.98 -14.46
CA LEU A 29 6.28 -17.89 -13.64
C LEU A 29 6.98 -16.52 -13.70
N GLY A 30 6.48 -15.58 -14.51
CA GLY A 30 7.16 -14.32 -14.81
C GLY A 30 6.91 -13.16 -13.84
N TYR A 31 6.05 -13.35 -12.83
CA TYR A 31 5.68 -12.30 -11.86
C TYR A 31 5.55 -12.90 -10.46
N GLN A 32 5.75 -12.05 -9.45
CA GLN A 32 5.73 -12.36 -8.02
C GLN A 32 4.30 -12.54 -7.46
N THR A 33 3.56 -13.51 -7.97
CA THR A 33 2.21 -13.82 -7.50
C THR A 33 1.98 -15.32 -7.41
N SER A 34 1.31 -15.76 -6.34
CA SER A 34 0.87 -17.15 -6.22
C SER A 34 -0.33 -17.37 -7.13
N GLN A 35 -0.21 -18.32 -8.06
CA GLN A 35 -1.35 -18.80 -8.85
C GLN A 35 -2.09 -19.96 -8.17
N HIS A 36 -1.50 -20.56 -7.14
CA HIS A 36 -2.10 -21.68 -6.43
C HIS A 36 -2.93 -21.17 -5.25
N VAL A 37 -4.17 -20.76 -5.54
CA VAL A 37 -5.13 -20.27 -4.56
C VAL A 37 -6.30 -21.24 -4.48
N GLN A 38 -6.46 -21.90 -3.33
CA GLN A 38 -7.59 -22.79 -3.04
C GLN A 38 -8.36 -22.23 -1.85
N PHE A 39 -9.54 -21.67 -2.11
CA PHE A 39 -10.44 -21.19 -1.05
C PHE A 39 -11.26 -22.35 -0.49
N ASP A 40 -11.47 -22.33 0.83
CA ASP A 40 -12.39 -23.23 1.50
C ASP A 40 -13.81 -23.05 0.90
N PRO A 41 -14.46 -24.13 0.42
CA PRO A 41 -15.85 -24.06 -0.08
C PRO A 41 -16.85 -23.44 0.90
N ALA A 42 -16.56 -23.47 2.22
CA ALA A 42 -17.35 -22.79 3.23
C ALA A 42 -17.44 -21.26 3.00
N LEU A 43 -16.52 -20.67 2.24
CA LEU A 43 -16.53 -19.24 1.88
C LEU A 43 -17.43 -18.92 0.68
N TYR A 44 -17.83 -19.89 -0.13
CA TYR A 44 -18.57 -19.64 -1.37
C TYR A 44 -19.92 -18.95 -1.16
N PRO A 45 -20.68 -19.18 -0.06
CA PRO A 45 -21.89 -18.43 0.22
C PRO A 45 -21.67 -16.90 0.28
N LEU A 46 -20.47 -16.43 0.64
CA LEU A 46 -20.13 -15.00 0.71
C LEU A 46 -20.18 -14.32 -0.67
N LEU A 47 -20.04 -15.08 -1.77
CA LEU A 47 -20.16 -14.56 -3.14
C LEU A 47 -21.58 -14.04 -3.46
N ASN A 48 -22.57 -14.38 -2.63
CA ASN A 48 -23.95 -13.88 -2.75
C ASN A 48 -24.22 -12.65 -1.84
N LEU A 49 -23.21 -12.14 -1.13
CA LEU A 49 -23.31 -10.98 -0.25
C LEU A 49 -22.57 -9.78 -0.86
N ASN A 50 -23.15 -8.59 -0.74
CA ASN A 50 -22.45 -7.35 -1.02
C ASN A 50 -21.72 -6.87 0.24
N LEU A 51 -20.60 -7.53 0.56
CA LEU A 51 -19.78 -7.17 1.70
C LEU A 51 -19.07 -5.82 1.45
N LEU A 52 -19.14 -4.92 2.42
CA LEU A 52 -18.43 -3.63 2.37
C LEU A 52 -17.95 -3.22 3.75
N ASN A 53 -16.62 -3.18 3.93
CA ASN A 53 -15.97 -2.66 5.13
C ASN A 53 -15.91 -1.13 5.07
N LEU A 54 -17.07 -0.49 5.24
CA LEU A 54 -17.17 0.96 5.13
C LEU A 54 -16.56 1.66 6.35
N GLY A 55 -15.57 2.53 6.10
CA GLY A 55 -14.90 3.33 7.11
C GLY A 55 -13.85 2.56 7.91
N ASP A 56 -13.41 3.13 9.02
CA ASP A 56 -12.34 2.58 9.86
C ASP A 56 -12.69 1.18 10.43
N ALA A 57 -11.74 0.24 10.38
CA ALA A 57 -11.94 -1.16 10.78
C ALA A 57 -12.34 -1.32 12.25
N TYR A 58 -11.90 -0.41 13.14
CA TYR A 58 -12.14 -0.44 14.58
C TYR A 58 -13.38 0.36 15.01
N THR A 59 -14.03 1.03 14.06
CA THR A 59 -15.25 1.81 14.31
C THR A 59 -16.48 1.08 13.81
N GLU A 60 -17.43 0.84 14.71
CA GLU A 60 -18.72 0.27 14.36
C GLU A 60 -19.53 1.25 13.50
N GLY A 61 -19.88 0.82 12.28
CA GLY A 61 -20.62 1.64 11.32
C GLY A 61 -22.05 1.14 11.07
N ASN A 62 -22.84 1.96 10.35
CA ASN A 62 -24.22 1.63 9.97
C ASN A 62 -24.30 0.53 8.89
N PHE A 63 -23.25 0.33 8.10
CA PHE A 63 -23.20 -0.73 7.09
C PHE A 63 -22.88 -2.06 7.76
N ARG A 64 -23.91 -2.84 8.10
CA ARG A 64 -23.77 -4.07 8.90
C ARG A 64 -23.30 -5.29 8.10
N VAL A 65 -23.47 -5.29 6.79
CA VAL A 65 -23.05 -6.38 5.90
C VAL A 65 -21.56 -6.21 5.58
N ASN A 66 -20.72 -6.38 6.60
CA ASN A 66 -19.27 -6.17 6.50
C ASN A 66 -18.50 -7.35 7.10
N ALA A 67 -17.19 -7.33 6.91
CA ALA A 67 -16.24 -8.29 7.44
C ALA A 67 -15.14 -7.58 8.25
N LYS A 68 -15.50 -6.55 9.05
CA LYS A 68 -14.53 -5.77 9.84
C LYS A 68 -13.84 -6.60 10.93
N GLU A 69 -14.54 -7.55 11.54
CA GLU A 69 -13.95 -8.47 12.52
C GLU A 69 -12.84 -9.33 11.87
N GLN A 70 -13.06 -9.80 10.65
CA GLN A 70 -12.07 -10.57 9.89
C GLN A 70 -10.91 -9.67 9.44
N GLU A 71 -11.18 -8.42 9.06
CA GLU A 71 -10.15 -7.43 8.75
C GLU A 71 -9.25 -7.18 9.96
N GLN A 72 -9.81 -6.93 11.15
CA GLN A 72 -9.07 -6.78 12.39
C GLN A 72 -8.20 -8.01 12.66
N ALA A 73 -8.75 -9.23 12.55
CA ALA A 73 -7.97 -10.46 12.78
C ALA A 73 -6.76 -10.59 11.84
N VAL A 74 -6.88 -10.19 10.58
CA VAL A 74 -5.76 -10.19 9.61
C VAL A 74 -4.74 -9.11 9.97
N LEU A 75 -5.19 -7.91 10.34
CA LEU A 75 -4.31 -6.82 10.77
C LEU A 75 -3.51 -7.23 12.01
N ASP A 76 -4.17 -7.79 13.01
CA ASP A 76 -3.55 -8.29 14.24
C ASP A 76 -2.51 -9.39 13.95
N PHE A 77 -2.78 -10.27 12.99
CA PHE A 77 -1.84 -11.30 12.58
C PHE A 77 -0.54 -10.69 12.03
N TYR A 78 -0.64 -9.73 11.11
CA TYR A 78 0.54 -9.07 10.55
C TYR A 78 1.22 -8.13 11.55
N ALA A 79 0.47 -7.45 12.40
CA ALA A 79 1.02 -6.60 13.44
C ALA A 79 1.92 -7.41 14.39
N ARG A 80 1.49 -8.61 14.82
CA ARG A 80 2.34 -9.54 15.59
C ARG A 80 3.55 -10.00 14.79
N HIS A 81 3.37 -10.35 13.52
CA HIS A 81 4.46 -10.86 12.68
C HIS A 81 5.54 -9.80 12.36
N TRP A 82 5.15 -8.53 12.30
CA TRP A 82 6.06 -7.40 12.08
C TRP A 82 6.61 -6.79 13.38
N ASN A 83 6.30 -7.39 14.54
CA ASN A 83 6.65 -6.85 15.85
C ASN A 83 6.19 -5.39 16.00
N ALA A 84 4.97 -5.09 15.55
CA ALA A 84 4.42 -3.77 15.70
C ALA A 84 4.38 -3.39 17.19
N PRO A 85 4.64 -2.13 17.54
CA PRO A 85 4.62 -1.69 18.91
C PRO A 85 3.22 -1.83 19.51
N ASN A 86 3.16 -2.19 20.80
CA ASN A 86 1.95 -2.12 21.63
C ASN A 86 0.73 -2.88 21.08
N VAL A 87 0.94 -4.00 20.38
CA VAL A 87 -0.14 -4.85 19.84
C VAL A 87 -1.11 -5.33 20.92
N ASP A 88 -0.62 -5.58 22.14
CA ASP A 88 -1.44 -6.03 23.27
C ASP A 88 -2.08 -4.88 24.08
N THR A 89 -1.79 -3.63 23.72
CA THR A 89 -2.34 -2.43 24.38
C THR A 89 -3.01 -1.50 23.36
N PRO A 90 -4.20 -1.85 22.85
CA PRO A 90 -4.92 -1.03 21.89
C PRO A 90 -5.16 0.39 22.43
N ASN A 91 -5.12 1.40 21.56
CA ASN A 91 -5.34 2.82 21.87
C ASN A 91 -4.20 3.53 22.65
N SER A 92 -3.02 2.91 22.78
CA SER A 92 -1.79 3.67 23.04
C SER A 92 -1.39 4.47 21.80
N ALA A 93 -0.79 5.66 21.97
CA ALA A 93 -0.28 6.48 20.85
C ALA A 93 0.73 5.73 19.98
N ASP A 94 1.42 4.76 20.58
CA ASP A 94 2.41 3.92 19.94
C ASP A 94 1.83 2.57 19.47
N SER A 95 0.50 2.39 19.46
CA SER A 95 -0.12 1.17 18.90
C SER A 95 -0.12 1.23 17.38
N TYR A 96 -0.12 0.07 16.72
CA TYR A 96 -0.36 0.04 15.28
C TYR A 96 -1.77 0.54 14.95
N TRP A 97 -1.87 1.13 13.76
CA TRP A 97 -3.13 1.35 13.07
C TRP A 97 -2.92 0.99 11.60
N GLY A 98 -3.95 0.44 10.97
CA GLY A 98 -3.90 0.04 9.57
C GLY A 98 -5.25 -0.45 9.09
N TYR A 99 -5.32 -0.77 7.80
CA TYR A 99 -6.51 -1.27 7.15
C TYR A 99 -6.10 -2.20 6.00
N VAL A 100 -7.01 -3.08 5.56
CA VAL A 100 -6.76 -3.95 4.41
C VAL A 100 -7.05 -3.19 3.12
N THR A 101 -6.04 -3.07 2.26
CA THR A 101 -6.18 -2.35 0.98
C THR A 101 -7.21 -3.03 0.07
N THR A 102 -8.04 -2.23 -0.60
CA THR A 102 -9.01 -2.74 -1.59
C THR A 102 -8.35 -2.97 -2.95
N MET A 103 -7.27 -2.24 -3.24
CA MET A 103 -6.40 -2.47 -4.38
C MET A 103 -5.23 -3.39 -3.96
N GLY A 104 -4.04 -3.21 -4.55
CA GLY A 104 -2.79 -3.80 -4.03
C GLY A 104 -1.92 -2.76 -3.34
N SER A 105 -0.63 -3.05 -3.17
CA SER A 105 0.33 -2.17 -2.49
C SER A 105 0.50 -0.78 -3.14
N THR A 106 0.01 -0.56 -4.37
CA THR A 106 -0.08 0.79 -4.95
C THR A 106 -0.92 1.73 -4.07
N GLU A 107 -2.04 1.24 -3.53
CA GLU A 107 -2.87 2.00 -2.59
C GLU A 107 -2.14 2.21 -1.27
N GLY A 108 -1.51 1.17 -0.73
CA GLY A 108 -0.71 1.28 0.50
C GLY A 108 0.45 2.28 0.37
N ASN A 109 1.15 2.29 -0.77
CA ASN A 109 2.21 3.26 -1.07
C ASN A 109 1.67 4.69 -1.16
N LEU A 110 0.51 4.87 -1.81
CA LEU A 110 -0.15 6.17 -1.89
C LEU A 110 -0.56 6.66 -0.50
N PHE A 111 -1.17 5.80 0.30
CA PHE A 111 -1.57 6.13 1.66
C PHE A 111 -0.35 6.45 2.55
N GLY A 112 0.69 5.62 2.52
CA GLY A 112 1.91 5.83 3.30
C GLY A 112 2.60 7.15 2.97
N LEU A 113 2.72 7.48 1.68
CA LEU A 113 3.29 8.76 1.23
C LEU A 113 2.39 9.95 1.56
N TRP A 114 1.06 9.80 1.44
CA TRP A 114 0.11 10.85 1.81
C TRP A 114 0.21 11.16 3.30
N ASN A 115 0.19 10.12 4.14
CA ASN A 115 0.31 10.24 5.58
C ASN A 115 1.65 10.88 5.98
N ALA A 116 2.76 10.42 5.42
CA ALA A 116 4.09 11.00 5.67
C ALA A 116 4.18 12.47 5.25
N ARG A 117 3.63 12.84 4.07
CA ARG A 117 3.62 14.22 3.59
C ARG A 117 2.90 15.14 4.56
N ASP A 118 1.69 14.77 4.95
CA ASP A 118 0.86 15.61 5.82
C ASP A 118 1.47 15.69 7.22
N TYR A 119 2.00 14.57 7.76
CA TYR A 119 2.73 14.54 9.03
C TYR A 119 3.94 15.49 9.03
N LEU A 120 4.83 15.37 8.05
CA LEU A 120 6.07 16.17 7.97
C LEU A 120 5.80 17.65 7.64
N SER A 121 4.70 17.94 6.95
CA SER A 121 4.30 19.32 6.63
C SER A 121 3.55 20.01 7.78
N GLY A 122 3.34 19.33 8.90
CA GLY A 122 2.62 19.87 10.06
C GLY A 122 1.11 19.94 9.85
N GLY A 123 0.58 19.05 9.02
CA GLY A 123 -0.84 18.76 8.95
C GLY A 123 -1.36 18.35 10.33
N LYS A 124 -2.66 18.55 10.56
CA LYS A 124 -3.29 18.12 11.81
C LYS A 124 -3.22 16.59 11.89
N ALA A 125 -2.71 16.06 12.99
CA ALA A 125 -2.82 14.63 13.28
C ALA A 125 -4.31 14.24 13.26
N TRP A 126 -4.63 13.14 12.58
CA TRP A 126 -6.00 12.66 12.49
C TRP A 126 -6.47 12.07 13.84
N PHE A 127 -5.54 11.57 14.64
CA PHE A 127 -5.81 11.08 15.99
C PHE A 127 -5.65 12.23 17.01
N PRO A 128 -6.73 12.61 17.73
CA PRO A 128 -6.78 13.82 18.54
C PRO A 128 -5.87 13.84 19.80
N ALA A 129 -5.13 12.77 20.06
CA ALA A 129 -4.20 12.65 21.19
C ALA A 129 -2.72 12.55 20.79
N ALA A 130 -2.40 12.49 19.49
CA ALA A 130 -1.01 12.47 19.05
C ALA A 130 -0.48 13.90 18.98
N GLU A 131 0.22 14.34 20.01
CA GLU A 131 1.08 15.51 19.89
C GLU A 131 2.19 15.18 18.89
N LEU A 132 2.22 15.88 17.74
CA LEU A 132 3.34 15.81 16.82
C LEU A 132 4.57 16.35 17.57
N THR A 133 5.47 15.46 17.98
CA THR A 133 6.67 15.79 18.76
C THR A 133 7.67 16.63 17.97
N ALA A 134 7.59 16.60 16.64
CA ALA A 134 8.36 17.47 15.76
C ALA A 134 7.45 18.58 15.19
N PRO A 135 7.71 19.87 15.48
CA PRO A 135 7.05 20.95 14.77
C PRO A 135 7.43 20.86 13.29
N PRO A 136 6.52 21.15 12.34
CA PRO A 136 6.86 21.24 10.93
C PRO A 136 8.06 22.18 10.77
N ARG A 137 9.08 21.73 10.04
CA ARG A 137 10.12 22.65 9.56
C ARG A 137 9.43 23.63 8.63
N LYS A 138 9.10 24.82 9.16
CA LYS A 138 8.42 25.86 8.40
C LYS A 138 9.20 26.10 7.10
N ASN A 139 8.51 25.97 5.97
CA ASN A 139 8.97 26.31 4.62
C ASN A 139 9.89 25.31 3.89
N LEU A 140 10.02 24.06 4.36
CA LEU A 140 10.68 23.01 3.57
C LEU A 140 9.70 21.88 3.29
N PRO A 141 9.36 21.59 2.01
CA PRO A 141 8.52 20.45 1.68
C PRO A 141 9.28 19.13 1.97
N PRO A 142 8.58 18.06 2.35
CA PRO A 142 9.20 16.74 2.48
C PRO A 142 9.77 16.27 1.14
N VAL A 143 10.94 15.64 1.21
CA VAL A 143 11.67 15.12 0.04
C VAL A 143 11.64 13.60 0.07
N LEU A 144 11.32 12.97 -1.06
CA LEU A 144 11.31 11.52 -1.20
C LEU A 144 12.70 11.00 -1.58
N LEU A 145 13.30 10.19 -0.72
CA LEU A 145 14.54 9.46 -1.00
C LEU A 145 14.22 7.99 -1.27
N THR A 146 14.57 7.49 -2.46
CA THR A 146 14.34 6.10 -2.86
C THR A 146 15.47 5.59 -3.75
N SER A 147 15.61 4.27 -3.84
CA SER A 147 16.53 3.63 -4.77
C SER A 147 15.98 3.68 -6.21
N ARG A 148 16.88 3.67 -7.20
CA ARG A 148 16.55 3.46 -8.62
C ARG A 148 15.76 2.18 -8.92
N GLU A 149 15.81 1.17 -8.05
CA GLU A 149 15.08 -0.10 -8.20
C GLU A 149 13.65 -0.04 -7.61
N THR A 150 13.28 1.09 -7.02
CA THR A 150 11.96 1.27 -6.41
C THR A 150 10.85 1.15 -7.46
N HIS A 151 9.82 0.37 -7.14
CA HIS A 151 8.71 0.14 -8.06
C HIS A 151 8.02 1.44 -8.49
N TYR A 152 7.68 1.54 -9.78
CA TYR A 152 7.14 2.77 -10.40
C TYR A 152 5.89 3.34 -9.71
N SER A 153 5.13 2.54 -8.95
CA SER A 153 3.97 2.99 -8.19
C SER A 153 4.34 4.06 -7.15
N VAL A 154 5.55 4.03 -6.60
CA VAL A 154 6.02 5.00 -5.62
C VAL A 154 6.25 6.35 -6.31
N ALA A 155 6.92 6.38 -7.46
CA ALA A 155 7.11 7.59 -8.25
C ALA A 155 5.77 8.18 -8.72
N LYS A 156 4.83 7.31 -9.14
CA LYS A 156 3.46 7.72 -9.47
C LYS A 156 2.75 8.36 -8.28
N ALA A 157 2.82 7.75 -7.10
CA ALA A 157 2.20 8.28 -5.89
C ALA A 157 2.83 9.61 -5.46
N ALA A 158 4.16 9.73 -5.52
CA ALA A 158 4.88 10.97 -5.26
C ALA A 158 4.41 12.11 -6.18
N HIS A 159 4.26 11.81 -7.49
CA HIS A 159 3.75 12.77 -8.46
C HIS A 159 2.30 13.20 -8.16
N ILE A 160 1.40 12.24 -7.89
CA ILE A 160 -0.01 12.52 -7.53
C ILE A 160 -0.09 13.42 -6.28
N LEU A 161 0.77 13.17 -5.29
CA LEU A 161 0.75 13.88 -4.01
C LEU A 161 1.57 15.17 -4.00
N GLY A 162 2.29 15.48 -5.08
CA GLY A 162 3.18 16.63 -5.17
C GLY A 162 4.36 16.57 -4.20
N ILE A 163 4.87 15.37 -3.89
CA ILE A 163 6.05 15.19 -3.03
C ILE A 163 7.30 15.54 -3.83
N ALA A 164 8.17 16.36 -3.26
CA ALA A 164 9.37 16.81 -3.92
C ALA A 164 10.38 15.67 -4.08
N LEU A 165 11.09 15.66 -5.21
CA LEU A 165 12.28 14.83 -5.42
C LEU A 165 13.54 15.67 -5.15
N PRO A 166 14.70 15.05 -4.89
CA PRO A 166 15.94 15.80 -4.67
C PRO A 166 16.27 16.81 -5.78
N SER A 167 16.04 16.49 -7.06
CA SER A 167 16.29 17.44 -8.15
C SER A 167 15.30 18.61 -8.24
N SER A 168 14.20 18.56 -7.49
CA SER A 168 13.25 19.69 -7.40
C SER A 168 13.88 20.92 -6.75
N PHE A 169 15.02 20.74 -6.10
CA PHE A 169 15.83 21.81 -5.53
C PHE A 169 17.07 22.00 -6.39
N ALA A 170 17.48 23.26 -6.62
CA ALA A 170 18.76 23.59 -7.26
C ALA A 170 19.95 23.37 -6.31
N TYR A 171 19.91 22.27 -5.56
CA TYR A 171 20.77 22.01 -4.44
C TYR A 171 22.01 21.22 -4.88
N ARG A 172 23.18 21.71 -4.49
CA ARG A 172 24.47 21.13 -4.85
C ARG A 172 25.28 20.83 -3.60
N ASP A 173 26.01 19.73 -3.61
CA ASP A 173 26.95 19.43 -2.55
C ASP A 173 28.23 20.28 -2.60
N ALA A 174 29.16 20.07 -1.67
CA ALA A 174 30.42 20.80 -1.60
C ALA A 174 31.34 20.60 -2.83
N GLN A 175 31.03 19.63 -3.69
CA GLN A 175 31.71 19.34 -4.95
C GLN A 175 30.88 19.76 -6.17
N GLU A 176 29.84 20.60 -5.97
CA GLU A 176 28.93 21.11 -6.99
C GLU A 176 28.06 20.03 -7.68
N LYS A 177 27.96 18.82 -7.12
CA LYS A 177 27.14 17.73 -7.64
C LYS A 177 25.67 17.96 -7.26
N LEU A 178 24.78 17.81 -8.25
CA LEU A 178 23.33 17.87 -8.02
C LEU A 178 22.85 16.59 -7.32
N ALA A 179 21.93 16.73 -6.38
CA ALA A 179 21.27 15.59 -5.76
C ALA A 179 20.49 14.76 -6.81
N PRO A 180 20.70 13.44 -6.90
CA PRO A 180 20.00 12.60 -7.86
C PRO A 180 18.57 12.32 -7.39
N ASP A 181 17.62 12.20 -8.32
CA ASP A 181 16.24 11.81 -7.98
C ASP A 181 16.12 10.40 -7.40
N PHE A 182 17.09 9.55 -7.70
CA PHE A 182 17.16 8.18 -7.22
C PHE A 182 18.57 7.88 -6.72
N ILE A 183 18.64 7.29 -5.54
CA ILE A 183 19.88 6.76 -4.97
C ILE A 183 20.29 5.52 -5.78
N SER A 184 21.59 5.34 -5.99
CA SER A 184 22.11 4.17 -6.68
C SER A 184 21.84 2.89 -5.89
N SER A 185 22.07 1.76 -6.56
CA SER A 185 21.94 0.43 -5.97
C SER A 185 23.19 -0.40 -6.20
N ASP A 186 23.42 -1.36 -5.32
CA ASP A 186 24.43 -2.39 -5.50
C ASP A 186 24.01 -3.42 -6.58
N GLU A 187 24.89 -4.38 -6.85
CA GLU A 187 24.66 -5.45 -7.84
C GLU A 187 23.48 -6.39 -7.50
N ARG A 188 22.98 -6.35 -6.25
CA ARG A 188 21.81 -7.13 -5.80
C ARG A 188 20.53 -6.31 -5.90
N GLY A 189 20.61 -5.05 -6.32
CA GLY A 189 19.50 -4.11 -6.36
C GLY A 189 19.19 -3.44 -5.01
N ALA A 190 20.02 -3.64 -3.99
CA ALA A 190 19.84 -2.97 -2.70
C ALA A 190 20.32 -1.51 -2.77
N ILE A 191 19.62 -0.61 -2.08
CA ILE A 191 19.98 0.81 -2.04
C ILE A 191 21.40 1.03 -1.50
N ALA A 192 22.17 1.90 -2.14
CA ALA A 192 23.50 2.28 -1.68
C ALA A 192 23.40 3.12 -0.39
N LEU A 193 23.67 2.49 0.76
CA LEU A 193 23.49 3.11 2.07
C LEU A 193 24.37 4.35 2.28
N ASP A 194 25.63 4.31 1.85
CA ASP A 194 26.54 5.44 2.01
C ASP A 194 26.05 6.67 1.23
N GLU A 195 25.51 6.48 0.03
CA GLU A 195 24.92 7.55 -0.77
C GLU A 195 23.59 8.03 -0.16
N LEU A 196 22.77 7.11 0.36
CA LEU A 196 21.53 7.47 1.04
C LEU A 196 21.79 8.34 2.28
N VAL A 197 22.72 7.94 3.15
CA VAL A 197 23.08 8.71 4.35
C VAL A 197 23.64 10.07 3.96
N TYR A 198 24.55 10.10 2.98
CA TYR A 198 25.13 11.35 2.47
C TYR A 198 24.05 12.34 2.04
N TRP A 199 23.06 11.93 1.23
CA TRP A 199 22.00 12.84 0.78
C TRP A 199 20.90 13.09 1.81
N ALA A 200 20.75 12.24 2.83
CA ALA A 200 19.76 12.42 3.89
C ALA A 200 20.21 13.40 4.99
N GLU A 201 21.53 13.50 5.23
CA GLU A 201 22.11 14.41 6.22
C GLU A 201 22.30 15.85 5.70
N PHE A 202 22.22 16.02 4.39
CA PHE A 202 22.66 17.21 3.67
C PHE A 202 21.49 18.11 3.24
#